data_AF-A0A6V7IA37-F1
#
_entry.id   AF-A0A6V7IA37-F1
#
_cell.length_a   1.000
_cell.length_b   1.000
_cell.length_c   1.000
_cell.angle_alpha   90.00
_cell.angle_beta   90.00
_cell.angle_gamma   90.00
#
_symmetry.space_group_name_H-M   'P 1'
#
loop_
_entity.id
_entity.type
_entity.pdbx_description
1 polymer ?
#
loop_
_entity_poly.entity_id
_entity_poly.type
_entity_poly.pdbx_seq_one_letter_code
_entity_poly.pdbx_strand_id
1 'polypeptide(L)' 'ITCPLPSAPKNGIILEQERTNPSTTSTATKKRITKTRKVGALVRFACLPGHQLIGEGSIICTENGTWSHESPL' A
#
# COMPACT_ATOMS: atom_id res chain seq x y z
N ILE A 1 13.87 2.90 9.07
CA ILE A 1 12.94 3.87 8.44
C ILE A 1 11.83 3.07 7.78
N THR A 2 10.57 3.46 7.99
CA THR A 2 9.41 2.67 7.53
C THR A 2 8.26 3.59 7.19
N CYS A 3 7.53 3.31 6.11
CA CYS A 3 6.43 4.12 5.63
C CYS A 3 5.10 3.73 6.30
N PRO A 4 4.23 4.71 6.58
CA PRO A 4 2.88 4.45 7.09
C PRO A 4 2.06 3.67 6.06
N LEU A 5 0.96 3.06 6.51
CA LEU A 5 0.05 2.38 5.59
C LEU A 5 -0.46 3.39 4.54
N PRO A 6 -0.37 3.09 3.23
CA PRO A 6 -0.86 4.00 2.21
C PRO A 6 -2.39 4.03 2.23
N SER A 7 -2.96 5.21 2.01
CA SER A 7 -4.40 5.38 1.85
C SER A 7 -4.86 4.66 0.60
N ALA A 8 -5.87 3.79 0.74
CA ALA A 8 -6.47 3.14 -0.41
C ALA A 8 -7.33 4.16 -1.20
N PRO A 9 -7.32 4.12 -2.55
CA PRO A 9 -8.19 4.93 -3.39
C PRO A 9 -9.67 4.62 -3.14
N LYS A 10 -10.56 5.61 -3.32
CA LYS A 10 -12.01 5.46 -3.03
C LYS A 10 -12.68 4.38 -3.88
N ASN A 11 -12.26 4.23 -5.14
CA ASN A 11 -12.79 3.26 -6.09
C ASN A 11 -11.72 2.26 -6.56
N GLY A 12 -10.78 1.93 -5.67
CA GLY A 12 -9.73 0.97 -5.98
C GLY A 12 -9.29 0.15 -4.79
N ILE A 13 -8.39 -0.78 -5.08
CA ILE A 13 -7.81 -1.72 -4.12
C ILE A 13 -6.29 -1.63 -4.19
N ILE A 14 -5.64 -1.93 -3.08
CA ILE A 14 -4.19 -2.08 -3.04
C ILE A 14 -3.85 -3.50 -3.50
N LEU A 15 -3.14 -3.63 -4.62
CA LEU A 15 -2.50 -4.86 -5.05
C LEU A 15 -1.23 -5.05 -4.21
N GLU A 16 -1.29 -5.95 -3.24
CA GLU A 16 -0.15 -6.28 -2.39
C GLU A 16 0.89 -7.11 -3.19
N GLN A 17 2.12 -6.60 -3.33
CA GLN A 17 3.25 -7.36 -3.86
C GLN A 17 4.26 -7.65 -2.75
N GLU A 18 4.08 -8.79 -2.10
CA GLU A 18 4.89 -9.29 -1.00
C GLU A 18 6.22 -9.88 -1.51
N ARG A 19 7.22 -9.02 -1.75
CA ARG A 19 8.61 -9.48 -1.84
C ARG A 19 9.23 -9.31 -0.45
N THR A 20 9.38 -10.43 0.26
CA THR A 20 10.05 -10.62 1.57
C THR A 20 9.40 -10.00 2.82
N ASN A 21 8.45 -10.71 3.45
CA ASN A 21 8.69 -11.65 4.58
C ASN A 21 7.37 -11.97 5.30
N PRO A 22 6.97 -13.24 5.44
CA PRO A 22 5.81 -13.64 6.23
C PRO A 22 6.11 -13.49 7.72
N SER A 23 5.89 -12.29 8.25
CA SER A 23 5.84 -12.07 9.70
C SER A 23 4.77 -11.05 10.05
N THR A 24 3.52 -11.38 9.73
CA THR A 24 2.42 -11.05 10.63
C THR A 24 1.44 -12.20 10.55
N THR A 25 1.77 -13.24 11.33
CA THR A 25 0.97 -14.41 11.60
C THR A 25 -0.50 -14.02 11.75
N SER A 26 -1.33 -14.61 10.91
CA SER A 26 -2.77 -14.59 11.02
C SER A 26 -3.20 -14.92 12.45
N THR A 27 -3.78 -13.95 13.15
CA THR A 27 -4.78 -14.24 14.18
C THR A 27 -5.97 -13.33 13.94
N ALA A 28 -7.07 -13.97 13.61
CA ALA A 28 -8.37 -13.37 13.39
C ALA A 28 -8.80 -12.55 14.60
N THR A 29 -8.65 -11.22 14.53
CA THR A 29 -9.40 -10.29 15.37
C THR A 29 -9.38 -8.92 14.68
N LYS A 30 -10.55 -8.29 14.50
CA LYS A 30 -10.71 -6.93 13.97
C LYS A 30 -9.77 -5.96 14.70
N LYS A 31 -8.62 -5.63 14.12
CA LYS A 31 -7.62 -4.73 14.73
C LYS A 31 -7.14 -3.78 13.66
N ARG A 32 -7.24 -2.48 13.92
CA ARG A 32 -6.86 -1.38 13.01
C ARG A 32 -5.43 -1.62 12.50
N ILE A 33 -5.29 -2.11 11.26
CA ILE A 33 -4.03 -2.61 10.70
C ILE A 33 -3.08 -1.42 10.46
N THR A 34 -2.16 -1.15 11.37
CA THR A 34 -0.98 -0.32 11.09
C THR A 34 0.10 -1.24 10.49
N LYS A 35 -0.06 -1.68 9.23
CA LYS A 35 0.97 -2.46 8.50
C LYS A 35 2.02 -1.49 7.96
N THR A 36 3.06 -1.25 8.74
CA THR A 36 4.18 -0.37 8.38
C THR A 36 5.08 -1.06 7.36
N ARG A 37 5.46 -0.37 6.28
CA ARG A 37 6.26 -0.95 5.17
C ARG A 37 7.72 -0.52 5.26
N LYS A 38 8.66 -1.41 4.93
CA LYS A 38 10.09 -1.08 4.88
C LYS A 38 10.42 -0.26 3.62
N VAL A 39 11.49 0.52 3.68
CA VAL A 39 12.07 1.21 2.51
C VAL A 39 12.31 0.21 1.38
N GLY A 40 11.93 0.58 0.16
CA GLY A 40 11.97 -0.29 -1.02
C GLY A 40 10.72 -1.16 -1.21
N ALA A 41 9.73 -1.09 -0.32
CA ALA A 41 8.44 -1.74 -0.53
C ALA A 41 7.66 -1.04 -1.65
N LEU A 42 7.27 -1.82 -2.67
CA LEU A 42 6.45 -1.35 -3.79
C LEU A 42 5.00 -1.79 -3.59
N VAL A 43 4.10 -0.80 -3.61
CA VAL A 43 2.66 -0.99 -3.46
C VAL A 43 2.01 -0.61 -4.78
N ARG A 44 1.15 -1.47 -5.31
CA ARG A 44 0.38 -1.16 -6.53
C ARG A 44 -1.08 -0.94 -6.17
N PHE A 45 -1.76 -0.17 -6.98
CA PHE A 45 -3.18 0.11 -6.87
C PHE A 45 -3.88 -0.40 -8.13
N ALA A 46 -5.07 -0.94 -7.94
CA ALA A 46 -5.97 -1.32 -9.02
C ALA A 46 -7.31 -0.62 -8.84
N CYS A 47 -7.93 -0.21 -9.94
CA CYS A 47 -9.26 0.37 -9.93
C CYS A 47 -10.31 -0.74 -9.96
N LEU A 48 -11.48 -0.44 -9.42
CA LEU A 48 -12.67 -1.24 -9.65
C LEU A 48 -13.07 -1.19 -11.13
N PRO A 49 -13.72 -2.25 -11.67
CA PRO A 49 -14.20 -2.25 -13.04
C PRO A 49 -15.16 -1.07 -13.29
N GLY A 50 -15.00 -0.42 -14.44
CA GLY A 50 -15.77 0.77 -14.79
C GLY A 50 -15.28 2.09 -14.18
N HIS A 51 -14.21 2.05 -13.37
CA HIS A 51 -13.53 3.24 -12.87
C HIS A 51 -12.11 3.31 -13.43
N GLN A 52 -11.56 4.52 -13.48
CA GLN A 52 -10.19 4.75 -13.88
C GLN A 52 -9.44 5.35 -12.70
N LEU A 53 -8.28 4.76 -12.39
CA LEU A 53 -7.37 5.30 -11.41
C LEU A 53 -6.77 6.60 -11.95
N ILE A 54 -6.85 7.69 -11.19
CA ILE A 54 -6.24 8.97 -11.58
C ILE A 54 -5.00 9.19 -10.71
N GLY A 55 -3.82 9.13 -11.32
CA GLY A 55 -2.52 9.29 -10.64
C GLY A 55 -1.64 8.06 -10.77
N GLU A 56 -0.68 7.93 -9.85
CA GLU A 56 0.28 6.81 -9.86
C GLU A 56 -0.37 5.52 -9.35
N GLY A 57 -0.48 4.53 -10.23
CA GLY A 57 -0.94 3.19 -9.88
C GLY A 57 0.09 2.38 -9.09
N SER A 58 1.28 2.92 -8.82
CA SER A 58 2.31 2.28 -8.02
C SER A 58 3.11 3.27 -7.21
N ILE A 59 3.36 2.96 -5.94
CA ILE A 59 4.13 3.80 -5.04
C ILE A 59 5.20 2.99 -4.32
N ILE A 60 6.33 3.62 -4.06
CA ILE A 60 7.49 3.00 -3.41
C ILE A 60 7.74 3.69 -2.09
N CYS A 61 8.01 2.91 -1.04
CA CYS A 61 8.47 3.46 0.23
C CYS A 61 9.91 3.96 0.08
N THR A 62 10.09 5.27 0.15
CA THR A 62 11.42 5.89 0.03
C THR A 62 12.19 5.82 1.35
N GLU A 63 13.50 6.04 1.30
CA GLU A 63 14.32 6.11 2.52
C GLU A 63 13.97 7.29 3.42
N ASN A 64 13.15 8.24 2.95
CA ASN A 64 12.59 9.30 3.77
C ASN A 64 11.47 8.81 4.71
N GLY A 65 11.02 7.55 4.59
CA GLY A 65 9.87 7.05 5.36
C GLY A 65 8.53 7.54 4.83
N THR A 66 8.52 8.09 3.62
CA THR A 66 7.35 8.57 2.90
C THR A 66 7.18 7.82 1.59
N TRP A 67 5.95 7.75 1.09
CA TRP A 67 5.65 7.19 -0.22
C TRP A 67 6.15 8.12 -1.32
N SER A 68 6.71 7.55 -2.39
CA SER A 68 7.29 8.29 -3.52
C SER A 68 6.26 9.13 -4.26
N HIS A 69 5.01 8.67 -4.31
CA HIS A 69 3.89 9.40 -4.89
C HIS A 69 2.68 9.34 -3.96
N GLU A 70 1.76 10.27 -4.16
CA GLU A 70 0.48 10.31 -3.48
C GLU A 70 -0.45 9.17 -3.92
N SER A 71 -1.40 8.82 -3.05
CA SER A 71 -2.41 7.82 -3.40
C SER A 71 -3.28 8.33 -4.55
N PRO A 72 -3.51 7.51 -5.58
CA PRO A 72 -4.37 7.89 -6.70
C PRO A 72 -5.84 8.09 -6.23
N LEU A 73 -6.60 8.88 -6.99
CA LEU A 73 -8.01 9.17 -6.73
C LEU A 73 -8.94 8.12 -7.35
#